data_AF-A0A1Z4QI31-F1
#
_entry.id   AF-A0A1Z4QI31-F1
#
_cell.length_a   1.000
_cell.length_b   1.000
_cell.length_c   1.000
_cell.angle_alpha   90.00
_cell.angle_beta   90.00
_cell.angle_gamma   90.00
#
_symmetry.space_group_name_H-M   'P 1'
#
loop_
_entity.id
_entity.type
_entity.pdbx_description
1 polymer ?
#
loop_
_entity_poly.entity_id
_entity_poly.type
_entity_poly.pdbx_seq_one_letter_code
_entity_poly.pdbx_strand_id
1 'polypeptide(L)'
;MAQNVTVTAVNDAIAQGDRTVAIKHIETSSDANYNKIFFPTINVDIADNDQVINGTNKRDTLTGSSGSDFITGLQGGDTLTGGAGSDQFIYTSLRDAGDTITDFQAGTDKIVLTQLFQNLSLGSLNYETARLQGYLSFGTTGSDTTIFIAPNGLSTAANSTSLITVQDVDQATLANANNFLF
;
A
#
# COMPACT_ATOMS: atom_id res chain seq x y z
N MET A 1 12.16 -43.80 0.40
CA MET A 1 11.23 -42.94 -0.36
C MET A 1 11.53 -41.49 0.02
N ALA A 2 11.50 -40.55 -0.91
CA ALA A 2 11.68 -39.14 -0.59
C ALA A 2 10.46 -38.62 0.18
N GLN A 3 10.67 -37.84 1.24
CA GLN A 3 9.62 -37.11 1.93
C GLN A 3 9.74 -35.64 1.57
N ASN A 4 8.68 -35.06 1.05
CA ASN A 4 8.64 -33.63 0.75
C ASN A 4 8.20 -32.86 1.99
N VAL A 5 8.95 -31.82 2.34
CA VAL A 5 8.53 -30.82 3.34
C VAL A 5 8.25 -29.53 2.59
N THR A 6 6.99 -29.09 2.62
CA THR A 6 6.59 -27.82 1.98
C THR A 6 6.51 -26.74 3.04
N VAL A 7 7.24 -25.64 2.81
CA VAL A 7 7.09 -24.40 3.56
C VAL A 7 6.42 -23.40 2.62
N THR A 8 5.25 -22.88 3.00
CA THR A 8 4.52 -21.87 2.24
C THR A 8 4.55 -20.55 2.98
N ALA A 9 4.99 -19.50 2.31
CA ALA A 9 4.73 -18.12 2.71
C ALA A 9 3.49 -17.62 1.95
N VAL A 10 2.68 -16.79 2.60
CA VAL A 10 1.60 -16.06 1.94
C VAL A 10 2.13 -14.65 1.75
N ASN A 11 2.19 -14.19 0.49
CA ASN A 11 2.34 -12.77 0.23
C ASN A 11 1.02 -12.11 0.61
N ASP A 12 1.03 -11.25 1.63
CA ASP A 12 -0.11 -10.42 1.96
C ASP A 12 0.25 -8.95 1.71
N ALA A 13 -0.44 -8.03 2.38
CA ALA A 13 -0.14 -6.61 2.29
C ALA A 13 0.18 -6.13 3.69
N ILE A 14 1.09 -6.81 4.39
CA ILE A 14 1.52 -6.44 5.74
C ILE A 14 3.01 -6.71 5.81
N ALA A 15 3.80 -5.66 6.01
CA ALA A 15 5.21 -5.80 6.36
C ALA A 15 5.34 -6.55 7.71
N GLN A 16 5.72 -7.81 7.63
CA GLN A 16 5.92 -8.74 8.74
C GLN A 16 7.40 -9.02 8.99
N GLY A 17 8.26 -8.67 8.03
CA GLY A 17 9.69 -8.87 8.04
C GLY A 17 10.11 -10.32 7.79
N ASP A 18 11.40 -10.50 7.54
CA ASP A 18 11.97 -11.81 7.20
C ASP A 18 11.76 -12.84 8.31
N ARG A 19 11.49 -14.09 7.90
CA ARG A 19 11.26 -15.21 8.82
C ARG A 19 12.15 -16.39 8.47
N THR A 20 12.86 -16.91 9.47
CA THR A 20 13.58 -18.18 9.35
C THR A 20 12.75 -19.29 9.97
N VAL A 21 12.50 -20.35 9.19
CA VAL A 21 11.87 -21.58 9.66
C VAL A 21 12.92 -22.69 9.72
N ALA A 22 13.09 -23.29 10.90
CA ALA A 22 13.98 -24.42 11.10
C ALA A 22 13.24 -25.75 10.91
N ILE A 23 13.66 -26.56 9.94
CA ILE A 23 13.13 -27.93 9.79
C ILE A 23 14.01 -28.87 10.60
N LYS A 24 13.44 -29.44 11.67
CA LYS A 24 14.09 -30.45 12.50
C LYS A 24 13.65 -31.84 12.05
N HIS A 25 14.60 -32.62 11.52
CA HIS A 25 14.36 -34.01 11.18
C HIS A 25 14.79 -34.93 12.33
N ILE A 26 13.91 -35.87 12.75
CA ILE A 26 14.22 -36.91 13.73
C ILE A 26 13.90 -38.25 13.08
N GLU A 27 14.91 -39.05 12.80
CA GLU A 27 14.76 -40.41 12.30
C GLU A 27 14.88 -41.40 13.48
N THR A 28 13.90 -42.30 13.60
CA THR A 28 13.93 -43.40 14.57
C THR A 28 13.91 -44.73 13.83
N SER A 29 14.91 -45.57 14.05
CA SER A 29 15.00 -46.91 13.47
C SER A 29 15.21 -47.96 14.57
N SER A 30 14.65 -49.15 14.35
CA SER A 30 14.92 -50.33 15.18
C SER A 30 16.29 -50.96 14.91
N ASP A 31 16.93 -50.64 13.78
CA ASP A 31 18.32 -51.01 13.50
C ASP A 31 19.28 -50.02 14.18
N ALA A 32 20.13 -50.54 15.05
CA ALA A 32 21.07 -49.74 15.86
C ALA A 32 22.08 -48.94 15.02
N ASN A 33 22.36 -49.35 13.78
CA ASN A 33 23.25 -48.63 12.87
C ASN A 33 22.58 -47.39 12.24
N TYR A 34 21.24 -47.32 12.28
CA TYR A 34 20.44 -46.24 11.68
C TYR A 34 19.69 -45.41 12.73
N ASN A 35 19.84 -45.74 14.01
CA ASN A 35 19.22 -45.00 15.10
C ASN A 35 20.09 -43.78 15.44
N LYS A 36 19.54 -42.56 15.30
CA LYS A 36 20.19 -41.26 15.60
C LYS A 36 21.23 -40.76 14.60
N ILE A 37 21.06 -41.03 13.31
CA ILE A 37 21.84 -40.32 12.28
C ILE A 37 21.50 -38.82 12.39
N PHE A 38 22.52 -38.00 12.67
CA PHE A 38 22.37 -36.56 12.80
C PHE A 38 22.25 -35.93 11.41
N PHE A 39 21.18 -35.15 11.20
CA PHE A 39 21.06 -34.26 10.06
C PHE A 39 21.25 -32.82 10.54
N PRO A 40 22.04 -32.00 9.83
CA PRO A 40 22.08 -30.57 10.11
C PRO A 40 20.68 -29.98 9.91
N THR A 41 20.33 -29.00 10.74
CA THR A 41 19.11 -28.22 10.54
C THR A 41 19.16 -27.54 9.17
N ILE A 42 18.09 -27.69 8.40
CA ILE A 42 17.88 -26.91 7.19
C ILE A 42 17.13 -25.65 7.61
N ASN A 43 17.78 -24.50 7.43
CA ASN A 43 17.13 -23.21 7.57
C ASN A 43 16.48 -22.85 6.24
N VAL A 44 15.21 -22.50 6.28
CA VAL A 44 14.50 -21.88 5.16
C VAL A 44 14.30 -20.43 5.52
N ASP A 45 14.95 -19.54 4.78
CA ASP A 45 14.78 -18.10 4.92
C ASP A 45 13.70 -17.63 3.95
N ILE A 46 12.66 -17.02 4.51
CA ILE A 46 11.55 -16.40 3.79
C ILE A 46 11.78 -14.90 3.88
N ALA A 47 12.05 -14.27 2.74
CA ALA A 47 12.17 -12.82 2.65
C ALA A 47 10.79 -12.20 2.46
N ASP A 48 10.50 -11.15 3.23
CA ASP A 48 9.34 -10.29 3.04
C ASP A 48 9.77 -9.05 2.25
N ASN A 49 9.11 -8.80 1.13
CA ASN A 49 9.44 -7.69 0.26
C ASN A 49 8.52 -6.48 0.42
N ASP A 50 7.55 -6.52 1.33
CA ASP A 50 6.69 -5.38 1.64
C ASP A 50 7.42 -4.35 2.53
N GLN A 51 7.19 -3.06 2.29
CA GLN A 51 7.82 -1.96 3.01
C GLN A 51 6.82 -0.97 3.60
N VAL A 52 7.25 -0.33 4.69
CA VAL A 52 6.60 0.88 5.25
C VAL A 52 7.53 2.06 5.00
N ILE A 53 7.11 2.96 4.12
CA ILE A 53 7.91 4.08 3.65
C ILE A 53 7.25 5.37 4.12
N ASN A 54 7.98 6.13 4.95
CA ASN A 54 7.55 7.45 5.42
C ASN A 54 8.54 8.50 4.93
N GLY A 55 8.02 9.54 4.30
CA GLY A 55 8.77 10.74 3.95
C GLY A 55 9.03 11.64 5.17
N THR A 56 9.31 12.90 4.87
CA THR A 56 9.57 13.96 5.83
C THR A 56 8.56 15.09 5.65
N ASN A 57 8.67 16.17 6.43
CA ASN A 57 7.84 17.36 6.21
C ASN A 57 8.41 18.28 5.10
N LYS A 58 9.11 17.72 4.11
CA LYS A 58 9.69 18.43 2.96
C LYS A 58 9.33 17.65 1.70
N ARG A 59 9.60 18.26 0.53
CA ARG A 59 9.51 17.55 -0.75
C ARG A 59 10.47 16.36 -0.76
N ASP A 60 9.91 15.18 -0.91
CA ASP A 60 10.61 13.91 -1.00
C ASP A 60 10.33 13.20 -2.35
N THR A 61 11.24 12.28 -2.70
CA THR A 61 11.03 11.33 -3.79
C THR A 61 11.11 9.94 -3.16
N LEU A 62 9.97 9.26 -3.11
CA LEU A 62 9.81 7.97 -2.45
C LEU A 62 9.51 6.91 -3.51
N THR A 63 10.24 5.80 -3.44
CA THR A 63 10.06 4.66 -4.35
C THR A 63 9.93 3.41 -3.51
N GLY A 64 8.84 2.68 -3.73
CA GLY A 64 8.62 1.35 -3.18
C GLY A 64 9.48 0.29 -3.87
N SER A 65 8.99 -0.93 -3.78
CA SER A 65 9.71 -2.16 -4.03
C SER A 65 8.94 -2.99 -5.07
N SER A 66 9.12 -4.31 -5.02
CA SER A 66 8.28 -5.24 -5.79
C SER A 66 7.20 -5.91 -4.94
N GLY A 67 7.07 -5.51 -3.67
CA GLY A 67 6.06 -5.99 -2.71
C GLY A 67 4.90 -5.01 -2.57
N SER A 68 3.95 -5.33 -1.69
CA SER A 68 2.81 -4.46 -1.38
C SER A 68 3.25 -3.40 -0.36
N ASP A 69 3.53 -2.19 -0.83
CA ASP A 69 4.13 -1.15 -0.01
C ASP A 69 3.11 -0.18 0.59
N PHE A 70 3.47 0.38 1.75
CA PHE A 70 2.72 1.41 2.44
C PHE A 70 3.49 2.72 2.43
N ILE A 71 3.03 3.68 1.63
CA ILE A 71 3.78 4.90 1.34
C ILE A 71 3.02 6.10 1.90
N THR A 72 3.67 6.85 2.79
CA THR A 72 3.17 8.13 3.34
C THR A 72 4.18 9.24 3.06
N GLY A 73 3.82 10.19 2.19
CA GLY A 73 4.67 11.35 1.85
C GLY A 73 4.88 12.30 3.03
N LEU A 74 3.80 12.57 3.77
CA LEU A 74 3.66 13.64 4.77
C LEU A 74 3.60 15.02 4.10
N GLN A 75 4.10 16.08 4.75
CA GLN A 75 4.01 17.42 4.20
C GLN A 75 5.07 17.65 3.15
N GLY A 76 4.69 18.18 2.02
CA GLY A 76 5.57 18.28 0.88
C GLY A 76 4.70 18.25 -0.36
N GLY A 77 5.31 18.52 -1.51
CA GLY A 77 4.71 18.09 -2.77
C GLY A 77 5.62 16.97 -3.25
N ASP A 78 5.27 15.75 -2.86
CA ASP A 78 6.15 14.60 -2.98
C ASP A 78 5.96 13.88 -4.32
N THR A 79 6.99 13.15 -4.74
CA THR A 79 6.90 12.24 -5.88
C THR A 79 6.94 10.82 -5.36
N LEU A 80 5.84 10.09 -5.54
CA LEU A 80 5.61 8.77 -4.97
C LEU A 80 5.51 7.73 -6.08
N THR A 81 6.32 6.68 -5.99
CA THR A 81 6.32 5.53 -6.91
C THR A 81 6.09 4.27 -6.09
N GLY A 82 5.04 3.51 -6.38
CA GLY A 82 4.72 2.26 -5.68
C GLY A 82 5.65 1.11 -6.07
N GLY A 83 5.83 0.94 -7.38
CA GLY A 83 6.56 -0.17 -7.96
C GLY A 83 5.62 -1.27 -8.43
N ALA A 84 6.00 -2.51 -8.18
CA ALA A 84 5.12 -3.66 -8.43
C ALA A 84 4.56 -4.13 -7.10
N GLY A 85 3.32 -4.61 -7.07
CA GLY A 85 2.69 -4.97 -5.81
C GLY A 85 1.26 -4.47 -5.76
N SER A 86 0.64 -4.53 -4.60
CA SER A 86 -0.61 -3.83 -4.31
C SER A 86 -0.34 -2.73 -3.29
N ASP A 87 -0.05 -1.53 -3.80
CA ASP A 87 0.50 -0.46 -2.99
C ASP A 87 -0.59 0.41 -2.36
N GLN A 88 -0.28 1.00 -1.21
CA GLN A 88 -1.17 1.87 -0.47
C GLN A 88 -0.52 3.24 -0.23
N PHE A 89 -1.06 4.25 -0.90
CA PHE A 89 -0.66 5.65 -0.72
C PHE A 89 -1.55 6.29 0.34
N ILE A 90 -0.98 6.56 1.51
CA ILE A 90 -1.72 6.93 2.73
C ILE A 90 -1.68 8.44 2.96
N TYR A 91 -2.86 9.02 3.15
CA TYR A 91 -3.02 10.43 3.49
C TYR A 91 -3.76 10.57 4.82
N THR A 92 -3.21 11.40 5.71
CA THR A 92 -3.73 11.57 7.07
C THR A 92 -4.17 13.01 7.37
N SER A 93 -3.71 13.97 6.56
CA SER A 93 -4.00 15.40 6.69
C SER A 93 -4.12 16.09 5.33
N LEU A 94 -4.88 17.19 5.26
CA LEU A 94 -4.86 18.09 4.10
C LEU A 94 -3.52 18.81 3.93
N ARG A 95 -2.64 18.72 4.93
CA ARG A 95 -1.27 19.23 4.84
C ARG A 95 -0.36 18.31 4.03
N ASP A 96 -0.79 17.07 3.81
CA ASP A 96 -0.11 16.07 2.97
C ASP A 96 -0.44 16.31 1.48
N ALA A 97 -0.76 17.55 1.10
CA ALA A 97 -1.32 17.88 -0.20
C ALA A 97 -0.25 18.40 -1.17
N GLY A 98 -0.40 18.05 -2.45
CA GLY A 98 0.48 18.47 -3.53
C GLY A 98 1.32 17.32 -4.10
N ASP A 99 1.05 16.10 -3.67
CA ASP A 99 1.79 14.92 -4.08
C ASP A 99 1.46 14.49 -5.51
N THR A 100 2.42 13.78 -6.10
CA THR A 100 2.33 13.19 -7.43
C THR A 100 2.64 11.70 -7.34
N ILE A 101 1.69 10.85 -7.69
CA ILE A 101 1.88 9.40 -7.81
C ILE A 101 2.22 9.07 -9.27
N THR A 102 3.32 8.37 -9.50
CA THR A 102 3.91 8.22 -10.85
C THR A 102 3.53 6.95 -11.60
N ASP A 103 3.04 5.91 -10.91
CA ASP A 103 2.87 4.56 -11.47
C ASP A 103 1.63 3.82 -10.95
N PHE A 104 0.61 4.56 -10.50
CA PHE A 104 -0.60 4.01 -9.90
C PHE A 104 -1.30 2.99 -10.82
N GLN A 105 -1.50 1.78 -10.33
CA GLN A 105 -2.20 0.70 -11.01
C GLN A 105 -3.64 0.59 -10.51
N ALA A 106 -4.59 1.16 -11.28
CA ALA A 106 -6.00 1.11 -10.92
C ALA A 106 -6.53 -0.32 -10.74
N GLY A 107 -7.34 -0.52 -9.69
CA GLY A 107 -7.86 -1.81 -9.26
C GLY A 107 -6.92 -2.57 -8.32
N THR A 108 -5.61 -2.41 -8.49
CA THR A 108 -4.56 -3.03 -7.69
C THR A 108 -4.20 -2.13 -6.50
N ASP A 109 -3.69 -0.94 -6.76
CA ASP A 109 -3.25 0.01 -5.75
C ASP A 109 -4.45 0.72 -5.10
N LYS A 110 -4.21 1.29 -3.91
CA LYS A 110 -5.20 2.06 -3.15
C LYS A 110 -4.66 3.41 -2.75
N ILE A 111 -5.55 4.40 -2.83
CA ILE A 111 -5.40 5.69 -2.16
C ILE A 111 -6.18 5.61 -0.86
N VAL A 112 -5.47 5.71 0.26
CA VAL A 112 -6.04 5.50 1.60
C VAL A 112 -6.35 6.85 2.24
N LEU A 113 -7.64 7.14 2.37
CA LEU A 113 -8.16 8.41 2.89
C LEU A 113 -8.83 8.25 4.26
N THR A 114 -8.85 7.04 4.82
CA THR A 114 -9.51 6.69 6.09
C THR A 114 -9.15 7.64 7.23
N GLN A 115 -7.85 7.81 7.52
CA GLN A 115 -7.42 8.67 8.62
C GLN A 115 -7.66 10.15 8.32
N LEU A 116 -7.46 10.58 7.07
CA LEU A 116 -7.77 11.94 6.63
C LEU A 116 -9.24 12.28 6.89
N PHE A 117 -10.16 11.42 6.47
CA PHE A 117 -11.60 11.64 6.64
C PHE A 117 -12.01 11.60 8.10
N GLN A 118 -11.44 10.70 8.92
CA GLN A 118 -11.65 10.71 10.37
C GLN A 118 -11.21 12.04 11.00
N ASN A 119 -10.02 12.54 10.64
CA ASN A 119 -9.49 13.80 11.16
C ASN A 119 -10.31 15.03 10.74
N LEU A 120 -11.02 14.94 9.60
CA LEU A 120 -11.97 15.96 9.14
C LEU A 120 -13.38 15.82 9.74
N SER A 121 -13.59 14.87 10.66
CA SER A 121 -14.93 14.50 11.19
C SER A 121 -15.90 13.98 10.12
N LEU A 122 -15.36 13.37 9.05
CA LEU A 122 -16.07 12.80 7.91
C LEU A 122 -15.96 11.27 7.85
N GLY A 123 -15.45 10.61 8.89
CA GLY A 123 -15.15 9.17 8.90
C GLY A 123 -16.34 8.21 8.78
N SER A 124 -17.58 8.72 8.71
CA SER A 124 -18.78 7.93 8.38
C SER A 124 -19.08 7.89 6.87
N LEU A 125 -18.39 8.71 6.07
CA LEU A 125 -18.54 8.73 4.63
C LEU A 125 -17.73 7.60 4.01
N ASN A 126 -18.25 7.08 2.89
CA ASN A 126 -17.53 6.17 2.01
C ASN A 126 -17.26 6.88 0.67
N TYR A 127 -16.64 6.19 -0.28
CA TYR A 127 -16.36 6.73 -1.60
C TYR A 127 -17.59 7.38 -2.27
N GLU A 128 -18.73 6.68 -2.29
CA GLU A 128 -19.93 7.15 -2.98
C GLU A 128 -20.54 8.39 -2.30
N THR A 129 -20.65 8.37 -0.97
CA THR A 129 -21.23 9.50 -0.23
C THR A 129 -20.29 10.70 -0.18
N ALA A 130 -18.97 10.49 -0.09
CA ALA A 130 -17.98 11.55 -0.17
C ALA A 130 -18.03 12.27 -1.53
N ARG A 131 -18.22 11.53 -2.63
CA ARG A 131 -18.40 12.11 -3.96
C ARG A 131 -19.71 12.84 -4.13
N LEU A 132 -20.82 12.19 -3.77
CA LEU A 132 -22.15 12.74 -3.96
C LEU A 132 -22.35 14.04 -3.17
N GLN A 133 -21.76 14.12 -1.97
CA GLN A 133 -21.84 15.29 -1.09
C GLN A 133 -20.72 16.31 -1.33
N GLY A 134 -19.87 16.11 -2.36
CA GLY A 134 -18.88 17.08 -2.80
C GLY A 134 -17.60 17.17 -1.95
N TYR A 135 -17.37 16.23 -1.03
CA TYR A 135 -16.12 16.16 -0.25
C TYR A 135 -14.95 15.60 -1.05
N LEU A 136 -15.22 14.69 -1.98
CA LEU A 136 -14.24 14.12 -2.91
C LEU A 136 -14.64 14.48 -4.35
N SER A 137 -13.71 15.10 -5.07
CA SER A 137 -13.91 15.44 -6.49
C SER A 137 -12.63 15.24 -7.28
N PHE A 138 -12.74 15.28 -8.61
CA PHE A 138 -11.67 14.93 -9.54
C PHE A 138 -11.58 15.98 -10.63
N GLY A 139 -10.36 16.27 -11.07
CA GLY A 139 -10.09 17.03 -12.27
C GLY A 139 -9.10 16.30 -13.17
N THR A 140 -8.99 16.73 -14.41
CA THR A 140 -8.12 16.08 -15.40
C THR A 140 -7.24 17.14 -16.07
N THR A 141 -5.95 16.83 -16.21
CA THR A 141 -5.01 17.62 -17.01
C THR A 141 -4.23 16.68 -17.92
N GLY A 142 -4.53 16.70 -19.22
CA GLY A 142 -3.97 15.70 -20.13
C GLY A 142 -4.44 14.28 -19.77
N SER A 143 -3.49 13.38 -19.51
CA SER A 143 -3.74 12.01 -19.04
C SER A 143 -3.84 11.91 -17.51
N ASP A 144 -3.45 12.96 -16.80
CA ASP A 144 -3.34 12.93 -15.33
C ASP A 144 -4.68 13.25 -14.68
N THR A 145 -4.93 12.62 -13.53
CA THR A 145 -6.10 12.91 -12.70
C THR A 145 -5.69 13.50 -11.37
N THR A 146 -6.25 14.66 -11.06
CA THR A 146 -6.06 15.31 -9.76
C THR A 146 -7.24 15.01 -8.85
N ILE A 147 -6.96 14.62 -7.62
CA ILE A 147 -7.93 14.38 -6.54
C ILE A 147 -8.02 15.64 -5.67
N PHE A 148 -9.26 16.09 -5.47
CA PHE A 148 -9.58 17.27 -4.69
C PHE A 148 -10.41 16.91 -3.47
N ILE A 149 -10.00 17.39 -2.30
CA ILE A 149 -10.76 17.26 -1.05
C ILE A 149 -11.33 18.62 -0.63
N ALA A 150 -12.65 18.70 -0.44
CA ALA A 150 -13.34 19.89 0.03
C ALA A 150 -14.04 19.60 1.37
N PRO A 151 -13.43 19.93 2.53
CA PRO A 151 -13.96 19.57 3.85
C PRO A 151 -15.35 20.14 4.18
N ASN A 152 -15.81 21.14 3.43
CA ASN A 152 -17.12 21.75 3.55
C ASN A 152 -18.18 21.16 2.59
N GLY A 153 -17.82 20.15 1.80
CA GLY A 153 -18.69 19.55 0.78
C GLY A 153 -18.90 20.43 -0.46
N LEU A 154 -18.19 21.55 -0.59
CA LEU A 154 -18.31 22.48 -1.70
C LEU A 154 -17.11 22.32 -2.65
N SER A 155 -17.21 21.40 -3.62
CA SER A 155 -16.14 21.04 -4.56
C SER A 155 -15.76 22.10 -5.62
N THR A 156 -15.99 23.38 -5.34
CA THR A 156 -15.53 24.47 -6.21
C THR A 156 -14.02 24.71 -6.01
N ALA A 157 -13.31 25.16 -7.05
CA ALA A 157 -11.86 25.37 -7.01
C ALA A 157 -11.35 26.30 -5.89
N ALA A 158 -12.21 27.16 -5.34
CA ALA A 158 -11.87 28.05 -4.21
C ALA A 158 -11.97 27.37 -2.83
N ASN A 159 -12.58 26.19 -2.76
CA ASN A 159 -12.93 25.50 -1.52
C ASN A 159 -12.36 24.08 -1.43
N SER A 160 -11.64 23.65 -2.47
CA SER A 160 -11.02 22.33 -2.54
C SER A 160 -9.51 22.41 -2.46
N THR A 161 -8.92 21.44 -1.76
CA THR A 161 -7.47 21.22 -1.70
C THR A 161 -7.11 20.21 -2.76
N SER A 162 -6.18 20.55 -3.66
CA SER A 162 -5.55 19.60 -4.58
C SER A 162 -4.66 18.67 -3.76
N LEU A 163 -5.16 17.50 -3.38
CA LEU A 163 -4.45 16.58 -2.50
C LEU A 163 -3.36 15.83 -3.28
N ILE A 164 -3.74 15.24 -4.42
CA ILE A 164 -2.88 14.29 -5.16
C ILE A 164 -3.09 14.51 -6.65
N THR A 165 -2.01 14.42 -7.44
CA THR A 165 -2.08 14.17 -8.88
C THR A 165 -1.60 12.76 -9.16
N VAL A 166 -2.40 11.97 -9.88
CA VAL A 166 -2.02 10.64 -10.34
C VAL A 166 -1.66 10.76 -11.82
N GLN A 167 -0.40 10.48 -12.13
CA GLN A 167 0.12 10.58 -13.49
C GLN A 167 -0.38 9.42 -14.34
N ASP A 168 -0.67 9.71 -15.61
CA ASP A 168 -1.00 8.72 -16.64
C ASP A 168 -2.19 7.78 -16.31
N VAL A 169 -3.06 8.19 -15.38
CA VAL A 169 -4.33 7.50 -15.10
C VAL A 169 -5.48 8.46 -15.34
N ASP A 170 -6.29 8.17 -16.36
CA ASP A 170 -7.44 9.00 -16.70
C ASP A 170 -8.51 8.98 -15.60
N GLN A 171 -9.35 10.01 -15.58
CA GLN A 171 -10.32 10.17 -14.49
C GLN A 171 -11.33 9.04 -14.46
N ALA A 172 -11.79 8.49 -15.59
CA ALA A 172 -12.78 7.43 -15.60
C ALA A 172 -12.22 6.13 -14.99
N THR A 173 -10.93 5.89 -15.20
CA THR A 173 -10.18 4.78 -14.60
C THR A 173 -9.93 5.01 -13.10
N LEU A 174 -9.46 6.21 -12.71
CA LEU A 174 -9.16 6.50 -11.31
C LEU A 174 -10.42 6.64 -10.44
N ALA A 175 -11.49 7.25 -10.97
CA ALA A 175 -12.75 7.54 -10.29
C ALA A 175 -13.62 6.30 -10.06
N ASN A 176 -13.06 5.29 -9.40
CA ASN A 176 -13.73 4.05 -9.07
C ASN A 176 -13.58 3.75 -7.57
N ALA A 177 -14.64 3.29 -6.91
CA ALA A 177 -14.63 2.95 -5.49
C ALA A 177 -13.52 1.95 -5.12
N ASN A 178 -13.15 1.05 -6.04
CA ASN A 178 -12.10 0.06 -5.81
C ASN A 178 -10.70 0.68 -5.67
N ASN A 179 -10.47 1.93 -6.07
CA ASN A 179 -9.17 2.58 -5.96
C ASN A 179 -8.97 3.30 -4.62
N PHE A 180 -9.98 3.33 -3.74
CA PHE A 180 -9.96 4.12 -2.52
C PHE A 180 -10.31 3.30 -1.28
N LEU A 181 -9.68 3.64 -0.16
CA LEU A 181 -10.07 3.18 1.17
C LEU A 181 -10.55 4.37 2.01
N PHE A 182 -11.70 4.19 2.67
CA PHE A 182 -12.40 5.16 3.53
C PHE A 182 -12.65 4.55 4.89
#